data_AF-A0A442Q9R3-F1
#
_entry.id   AF-A0A442Q9R3-F1
#
_cell.length_a   1.000
_cell.length_b   1.000
_cell.length_c   1.000
_cell.angle_alpha   90.00
_cell.angle_beta   90.00
_cell.angle_gamma   90.00
#
_symmetry.space_group_name_H-M   'P 1'
#
loop_
_entity.id
_entity.type
_entity.pdbx_description
1 polymer ?
#
loop_
_entity_poly.entity_id
_entity_poly.type
_entity_poly.pdbx_seq_one_letter_code
_entity_poly.pdbx_strand_id
1 'polypeptide(L)'
;MADYLVTYDFKDGASKQWEEFVDCAEAEGLLYVFHATSKLFRLTNTTLWGVFSDTDAATAAFDKALSAAEKAVGRKIVLEKRFIAAIPTWSIGSDKNKAPESRWTKSTKFETCRADQKNDPFFAY
;
A
#
# COMPACT_ATOMS: atom_id res chain seq x y z
N MET A 1 1.86 16.51 -6.89
CA MET A 1 1.56 15.14 -6.43
C MET A 1 0.76 15.23 -5.14
N ALA A 2 -0.11 14.25 -4.87
CA ALA A 2 -0.95 14.19 -3.68
C ALA A 2 -0.96 12.76 -3.10
N ASP A 3 -1.27 12.63 -1.82
CA ASP A 3 -1.54 11.35 -1.17
C ASP A 3 -2.85 10.74 -1.72
N TYR A 4 -2.79 9.49 -2.16
CA TYR A 4 -3.96 8.70 -2.56
C TYR A 4 -4.09 7.48 -1.66
N LEU A 5 -5.32 7.16 -1.30
CA LEU A 5 -5.68 5.85 -0.75
C LEU A 5 -6.32 5.00 -1.83
N VAL A 6 -5.95 3.72 -1.83
CA VAL A 6 -6.58 2.68 -2.63
C VAL A 6 -7.12 1.64 -1.68
N THR A 7 -8.44 1.51 -1.61
CA THR A 7 -9.08 0.38 -0.93
C THR A 7 -9.56 -0.62 -1.97
N TYR A 8 -9.38 -1.89 -1.70
CA TYR A 8 -9.65 -2.94 -2.67
C TYR A 8 -10.10 -4.22 -1.99
N ASP A 9 -10.87 -5.02 -2.70
CA ASP A 9 -11.39 -6.29 -2.22
C ASP A 9 -11.22 -7.32 -3.32
N PHE A 10 -10.49 -8.40 -3.02
CA PHE A 10 -10.37 -9.53 -3.91
C PHE A 10 -11.29 -10.63 -3.43
N LYS A 11 -11.92 -11.31 -4.37
CA LYS A 11 -12.65 -12.52 -4.07
C LYS A 11 -11.71 -13.51 -3.40
N ASP A 12 -12.18 -14.12 -2.31
CA ASP A 12 -11.47 -15.22 -1.66
C ASP A 12 -11.14 -16.30 -2.70
N GLY A 13 -9.86 -16.65 -2.75
CA GLY A 13 -9.27 -17.44 -3.83
C GLY A 13 -8.12 -18.29 -3.32
N ALA A 14 -7.10 -18.49 -4.18
CA ALA A 14 -5.93 -19.27 -3.80
C ALA A 14 -5.15 -18.61 -2.66
N SER A 15 -4.45 -19.46 -1.91
CA SER A 15 -3.51 -19.03 -0.88
C SER A 15 -2.50 -18.02 -1.46
N LYS A 16 -2.15 -17.01 -0.66
CA LYS A 16 -1.09 -16.03 -0.92
C LYS A 16 -1.32 -14.98 -2.02
N GLN A 17 -2.50 -14.93 -2.66
CA GLN A 17 -2.78 -13.89 -3.68
C GLN A 17 -2.59 -12.45 -3.15
N TRP A 18 -2.86 -12.24 -1.86
CA TRP A 18 -2.70 -10.95 -1.19
C TRP A 18 -1.24 -10.59 -0.94
N GLU A 19 -0.43 -11.55 -0.52
CA GLU A 19 1.02 -11.37 -0.31
C GLU A 19 1.68 -10.97 -1.64
N GLU A 20 1.42 -11.73 -2.71
CA GLU A 20 2.00 -11.45 -4.02
C GLU A 20 1.53 -10.11 -4.59
N PHE A 21 0.25 -9.77 -4.42
CA PHE A 21 -0.25 -8.47 -4.85
C PHE A 21 0.43 -7.31 -4.13
N VAL A 22 0.64 -7.43 -2.82
CA VAL A 22 1.28 -6.39 -2.01
C VAL A 22 2.73 -6.19 -2.42
N ASP A 23 3.48 -7.26 -2.69
CA ASP A 23 4.85 -7.18 -3.17
C ASP A 23 4.93 -6.48 -4.54
N CYS A 24 4.02 -6.83 -5.46
CA CYS A 24 3.90 -6.16 -6.75
C CYS A 24 3.46 -4.70 -6.62
N ALA A 25 2.55 -4.39 -5.68
CA ALA A 25 2.06 -3.04 -5.45
C ALA A 25 3.15 -2.10 -4.92
N GLU A 26 4.06 -2.62 -4.10
CA GLU A 26 5.22 -1.86 -3.65
C GLU A 26 6.09 -1.39 -4.83
N ALA A 27 6.28 -2.23 -5.85
CA ALA A 27 7.06 -1.88 -7.03
C ALA A 27 6.42 -0.72 -7.82
N GLU A 28 5.10 -0.62 -7.78
CA GLU A 28 4.31 0.43 -8.45
C GLU A 28 4.05 1.67 -7.57
N GLY A 29 4.68 1.75 -6.39
CA GLY A 29 4.60 2.92 -5.51
C GLY A 29 3.39 2.93 -4.57
N LEU A 30 2.81 1.76 -4.30
CA LEU A 30 1.71 1.58 -3.35
C LEU A 30 2.21 0.84 -2.10
N LEU A 31 1.99 1.41 -0.93
CA LEU A 31 2.48 0.91 0.36
C LEU A 31 1.33 0.67 1.33
N TYR A 32 1.49 -0.28 2.23
CA TYR A 32 0.54 -0.50 3.31
C TYR A 32 0.97 0.15 4.64
N VAL A 33 2.14 0.79 4.67
CA VAL A 33 2.62 1.62 5.78
C VAL A 33 2.37 3.07 5.44
N PHE A 34 1.73 3.80 6.35
CA PHE A 34 1.42 5.22 6.20
C PHE A 34 1.98 6.03 7.35
N HIS A 35 2.76 7.07 7.04
CA HIS A 35 3.26 8.01 8.03
C HIS A 35 2.25 9.15 8.24
N ALA A 36 1.55 9.12 9.35
CA ALA A 36 0.68 10.20 9.79
C ALA A 36 1.42 11.03 10.84
N THR A 37 1.28 12.36 10.82
CA THR A 37 1.86 13.31 11.81
C THR A 37 3.18 12.85 12.46
N SER A 38 3.12 12.15 13.61
CA SER A 38 4.28 11.67 14.37
C SER A 38 4.48 10.15 14.40
N LYS A 39 3.64 9.37 13.71
CA LYS A 39 3.62 7.91 13.78
C LYS A 39 3.45 7.25 12.41
N LEU A 40 4.06 6.08 12.28
CA LEU A 40 3.79 5.13 11.22
C LEU A 40 2.63 4.23 11.63
N PHE A 41 1.74 3.95 10.69
CA PHE A 41 0.57 3.11 10.88
C PHE A 41 0.56 2.00 9.84
N ARG A 42 0.20 0.80 10.28
CA ARG A 42 -0.20 -0.27 9.37
C ARG A 42 -1.63 0.00 8.90
N LEU A 43 -1.81 0.18 7.60
CA LEU A 43 -3.12 0.25 6.98
C LEU A 43 -3.82 -1.12 7.06
N THR A 44 -5.14 -1.15 6.81
CA THR A 44 -5.84 -2.43 6.70
C THR A 44 -5.25 -3.27 5.57
N ASN A 45 -5.41 -4.59 5.63
CA ASN A 45 -4.91 -5.52 4.62
C ASN A 45 -5.36 -5.17 3.19
N THR A 46 -6.55 -4.59 3.09
CA THR A 46 -7.24 -4.17 1.87
C THR A 46 -7.03 -2.69 1.52
N THR A 47 -6.08 -2.01 2.15
CA THR A 47 -5.81 -0.58 1.90
C THR A 47 -4.34 -0.35 1.62
N LEU A 48 -4.05 0.38 0.54
CA LEU A 48 -2.74 0.87 0.17
C LEU A 48 -2.75 2.40 0.06
N TRP A 49 -1.58 2.98 0.14
CA TRP A 49 -1.30 4.40 0.03
C TRP A 49 -0.16 4.64 -0.95
N GLY A 50 -0.26 5.72 -1.72
CA GLY A 50 0.85 6.17 -2.57
C GLY A 50 0.76 7.66 -2.86
N VAL A 51 1.76 8.17 -3.59
CA VAL A 51 1.86 9.59 -3.94
C VAL A 51 1.85 9.70 -5.47
N PHE A 52 0.77 10.28 -6.02
CA PHE A 52 0.53 10.32 -7.48
C PHE A 52 0.17 11.73 -7.96
N SER A 53 0.24 11.97 -9.27
CA SER A 53 -0.18 13.25 -9.87
C SER A 53 -1.68 13.45 -9.82
N ASP A 54 -2.43 12.38 -10.10
CA ASP A 54 -3.87 12.36 -10.32
C ASP A 54 -4.44 10.94 -10.07
N THR A 55 -5.76 10.81 -10.20
CA THR A 55 -6.46 9.53 -9.98
C THR A 55 -6.14 8.50 -11.06
N ASP A 56 -5.84 8.94 -12.29
CA ASP A 56 -5.52 8.04 -13.40
C ASP A 56 -4.14 7.40 -13.20
N ALA A 57 -3.16 8.16 -12.72
CA ALA A 57 -1.84 7.65 -12.35
C ALA A 57 -1.91 6.64 -11.20
N ALA A 58 -2.71 6.91 -10.17
CA ALA A 58 -2.94 5.97 -9.07
C ALA A 58 -3.66 4.69 -9.56
N THR A 59 -4.62 4.83 -10.46
CA THR A 59 -5.33 3.71 -11.09
C THR A 59 -4.38 2.84 -11.92
N ALA A 60 -3.54 3.48 -12.74
CA ALA A 60 -2.56 2.78 -13.56
C ALA A 60 -1.53 2.02 -12.73
N ALA A 61 -1.08 2.58 -11.60
CA ALA A 61 -0.19 1.89 -10.66
C ALA A 61 -0.85 0.63 -10.08
N PHE A 62 -2.11 0.74 -9.66
CA PHE A 62 -2.87 -0.42 -9.16
C PHE A 62 -3.05 -1.50 -10.24
N ASP A 63 -3.43 -1.12 -11.46
CA ASP A 63 -3.68 -2.07 -12.55
C ASP A 63 -2.40 -2.80 -12.96
N LYS A 64 -1.26 -2.11 -12.96
CA LYS A 64 0.06 -2.74 -13.18
C LYS A 64 0.40 -3.74 -12.08
N ALA A 65 0.20 -3.36 -10.82
CA ALA A 65 0.43 -4.24 -9.68
C ALA A 65 -0.45 -5.50 -9.75
N LEU A 66 -1.73 -5.34 -10.08
CA LEU A 66 -2.66 -6.45 -10.26
C LEU A 66 -2.21 -7.36 -11.40
N SER A 67 -1.85 -6.80 -12.56
CA SER A 67 -1.37 -7.58 -13.71
C SER A 67 -0.07 -8.33 -13.40
N ALA A 68 0.84 -7.72 -12.65
CA ALA A 68 2.08 -8.37 -12.21
C ALA A 68 1.79 -9.54 -11.27
N ALA A 69 0.89 -9.34 -10.29
CA ALA A 69 0.50 -10.38 -9.35
C ALA A 69 -0.21 -11.55 -10.05
N GLU A 70 -1.10 -11.29 -11.01
CA GLU A 70 -1.76 -12.34 -11.80
C GLU A 70 -0.75 -13.20 -12.58
N LYS A 71 0.29 -12.56 -13.13
CA LYS A 71 1.38 -13.28 -13.81
C LYS A 71 2.19 -14.13 -12.83
N ALA A 72 2.51 -13.60 -11.65
CA ALA A 72 3.28 -14.31 -10.63
C ALA A 72 2.53 -15.51 -10.04
N VAL A 73 1.23 -15.35 -9.75
CA VAL A 73 0.38 -16.45 -9.27
C VAL A 73 -0.02 -17.41 -10.41
N GLY A 74 0.13 -17.01 -11.67
CA GLY A 74 -0.19 -17.84 -12.84
C GLY A 74 -1.69 -17.98 -13.12
N ARG A 75 -2.52 -17.06 -12.59
CA ARG A 75 -3.98 -17.06 -12.79
C ARG A 75 -4.56 -15.66 -12.60
N LYS A 76 -5.79 -15.47 -13.07
CA LYS A 76 -6.56 -14.25 -12.83
C LYS A 76 -6.92 -14.08 -11.34
N ILE A 77 -6.74 -12.88 -10.82
CA ILE A 77 -7.20 -12.45 -9.50
C ILE A 77 -8.51 -11.69 -9.70
N VAL A 78 -9.57 -12.12 -9.01
CA VAL A 78 -10.88 -11.48 -9.16
C VAL A 78 -10.98 -10.31 -8.20
N LEU A 79 -10.84 -9.09 -8.73
CA LEU A 79 -11.14 -7.85 -8.02
C LEU A 79 -12.66 -7.65 -7.95
N GLU A 80 -13.21 -7.69 -6.74
CA GLU A 80 -14.65 -7.45 -6.53
C GLU A 80 -14.95 -5.96 -6.45
N LYS A 81 -14.13 -5.21 -5.71
CA LYS A 81 -14.34 -3.79 -5.43
C LYS A 81 -13.01 -3.06 -5.38
N ARG A 82 -13.01 -1.80 -5.82
CA ARG A 82 -11.90 -0.87 -5.64
C ARG A 82 -12.42 0.54 -5.50
N PHE A 83 -11.79 1.32 -4.62
CA PHE A 83 -11.99 2.75 -4.51
C PHE A 83 -10.63 3.45 -4.42
N ILE A 84 -10.44 4.50 -5.22
CA ILE A 84 -9.22 5.30 -5.27
C ILE A 84 -9.62 6.75 -5.06
N ALA A 85 -9.01 7.42 -4.09
CA ALA A 85 -9.27 8.82 -3.82
C ALA A 85 -8.04 9.56 -3.31
N ALA A 86 -7.92 10.82 -3.73
CA ALA A 86 -7.01 11.76 -3.09
C ALA A 86 -7.50 12.05 -1.67
N ILE A 87 -6.58 12.12 -0.71
CA ILE A 87 -6.92 12.32 0.71
C ILE A 87 -6.35 13.64 1.24
N PRO A 88 -7.07 14.78 1.10
CA PRO A 88 -6.59 16.08 1.59
C PRO A 88 -6.58 16.17 3.12
N THR A 89 -7.46 15.40 3.78
CA THR A 89 -7.56 15.27 5.23
C THR A 89 -7.84 13.81 5.57
N TRP A 90 -7.36 13.35 6.72
CA TRP A 90 -7.46 11.95 7.10
C TRP A 90 -7.50 11.79 8.63
N SER A 91 -8.01 10.66 9.08
CA SER A 91 -7.88 10.15 10.44
C SER A 91 -7.61 8.65 10.35
N ILE A 92 -6.73 8.14 11.21
CA ILE A 92 -6.37 6.73 11.23
C ILE A 92 -6.32 6.22 12.66
N GLY A 93 -6.97 5.07 12.88
CA GLY A 93 -6.81 4.25 14.07
C GLY A 93 -6.24 2.91 13.64
N SER A 94 -5.14 2.49 14.27
CA SER A 94 -4.54 1.17 14.05
C SER A 94 -3.77 0.80 15.29
N ASP A 95 -4.00 -0.39 15.85
CA ASP A 95 -3.24 -0.88 17.01
C ASP A 95 -1.78 -1.18 16.65
N LYS A 96 -1.49 -1.37 15.36
CA LYS A 96 -0.13 -1.46 14.81
C LYS A 96 0.34 -0.07 14.38
N ASN A 97 0.81 0.70 15.37
CA ASN A 97 1.45 2.00 15.15
C ASN A 97 2.69 2.19 16.03
N LYS A 98 3.66 2.96 15.53
CA LYS A 98 4.83 3.40 16.30
C LYS A 98 5.45 4.67 15.74
N ALA A 99 6.36 5.30 16.48
CA ALA A 99 7.16 6.39 15.95
C ALA A 99 8.16 5.85 14.89
N PRO A 100 8.48 6.63 13.85
CA PRO A 100 9.51 6.25 12.88
C PRO A 100 10.87 6.10 13.58
N GLU A 101 11.62 5.06 13.20
CA GLU A 101 12.98 4.86 13.70
C GLU A 101 13.99 5.65 12.86
N SER A 102 14.98 6.25 13.50
CA SER A 102 15.99 7.08 12.83
C SER A 102 16.75 6.33 11.73
N ARG A 103 16.96 5.01 11.90
CA ARG A 103 17.65 4.16 10.91
C ARG A 103 16.87 3.96 9.60
N TRP A 104 15.55 4.09 9.62
CA TRP A 104 14.68 3.91 8.44
C TRP A 104 14.08 5.22 7.93
N THR A 105 14.23 6.30 8.69
CA THR A 105 13.82 7.65 8.26
C THR A 105 14.62 8.08 7.02
N LYS A 106 13.91 8.50 5.98
CA LYS A 106 14.45 8.96 4.68
C LYS A 106 14.07 10.42 4.40
N SER A 107 14.48 10.91 3.22
CA SER A 107 14.27 12.30 2.80
C SER A 107 12.79 12.63 2.57
N THR A 108 12.01 11.64 2.14
CA THR A 108 10.56 11.80 1.96
C THR A 108 9.77 10.88 2.88
N LYS A 109 8.51 11.27 3.10
CA LYS A 109 7.52 10.46 3.79
C LYS A 109 7.36 9.09 3.15
N PHE A 110 7.25 9.07 1.82
CA PHE A 110 7.09 7.85 1.04
C PHE A 110 8.28 6.90 1.20
N GLU A 111 9.50 7.40 1.04
CA GLU A 111 10.70 6.57 1.20
C GLU A 111 10.87 6.04 2.63
N THR A 112 10.46 6.81 3.64
CA THR A 112 10.44 6.36 5.04
C THR A 112 9.46 5.21 5.20
N CYS A 113 8.20 5.38 4.77
CA CYS A 113 7.20 4.32 4.81
C CYS A 113 7.66 3.05 4.08
N ARG A 114 8.30 3.22 2.92
CA ARG A 114 8.84 2.10 2.13
C ARG A 114 9.97 1.37 2.87
N ALA A 115 10.87 2.13 3.50
CA ALA A 115 11.96 1.56 4.28
C ALA A 115 11.44 0.77 5.48
N ASP A 116 10.48 1.32 6.24
CA ASP A 116 9.82 0.61 7.33
C ASP A 116 9.07 -0.62 6.81
N GLN A 117 8.26 -0.51 5.76
CA GLN A 117 7.55 -1.65 5.16
C GLN A 117 8.48 -2.83 4.84
N LYS A 118 9.66 -2.57 4.25
CA LYS A 118 10.62 -3.60 3.83
C LYS A 118 11.44 -4.20 4.96
N ASN A 119 11.82 -3.38 5.94
CA ASN A 119 12.88 -3.73 6.89
C ASN A 119 12.38 -3.92 8.32
N ASP A 120 11.17 -3.44 8.62
CA ASP A 120 10.62 -3.45 9.96
C ASP A 120 9.64 -4.61 10.16
N PRO A 121 10.03 -5.65 10.94
CA PRO A 121 9.15 -6.79 11.18
C PRO A 121 7.86 -6.39 11.92
N PHE A 122 7.80 -5.20 12.55
CA PHE A 122 6.57 -4.69 13.14
C PHE A 122 5.45 -4.47 12.12
N PHE A 123 5.81 -4.15 10.87
CA PHE A 123 4.87 -3.87 9.78
C PHE A 123 4.72 -5.01 8.77
N ALA A 124 5.47 -6.11 8.89
CA ALA A 124 5.41 -7.24 7.96
C ALA A 124 3.98 -7.77 7.74
N TYR A 125 3.71 -8.19 6.49
CA TYR A 125 2.46 -8.85 6.09
C TYR A 125 2.39 -10.28 6.61
#